data_AF-A0A926CD49-F1
#
_entry.id   AF-A0A926CD49-F1
#
_cell.length_a   1.000
_cell.length_b   1.000
_cell.length_c   1.000
_cell.angle_alpha   90.00
_cell.angle_beta   90.00
_cell.angle_gamma   90.00
#
_symmetry.space_group_name_H-M   'P 1'
#
loop_
_entity.id
_entity.type
_entity.pdbx_description
1 polymer ?
#
loop_
_entity_poly.entity_id
_entity_poly.type
_entity_poly.pdbx_seq_one_letter_code
_entity_poly.pdbx_strand_id
1 'polypeptide(L)'
;MTTPPLRGDKSPAPSDATPPSFISRTIGRSRYIVVIAVVAVMLVAASLFVLGAIQALVILFQAWSNALTSGQFSTADLTVEFLEIVSAMLKAVVFYIIGIGLYSLFIAPLNLTVALGVESLYDLESKIVSVVIVILGITFLEHFIEWTAPLDTLIFGAALALVVIALVLFQRYTHQAKQDMMLYNPEVQSRAQRELFEQDREEATVEPGQEAGAR
;
A
#
# COMPACT_ATOMS: atom_id res chain seq x y z
N MET A 1 -35.10 -34.43 57.62
CA MET A 1 -34.25 -33.41 57.00
C MET A 1 -33.63 -34.04 55.76
N THR A 2 -34.25 -33.82 54.61
CA THR A 2 -33.87 -34.41 53.31
C THR A 2 -33.19 -33.34 52.48
N THR A 3 -31.97 -33.61 52.04
CA THR A 3 -31.17 -32.78 51.13
C THR A 3 -31.85 -32.68 49.75
N PRO A 4 -31.77 -31.54 49.04
CA PRO A 4 -32.24 -31.43 47.67
C PRO A 4 -31.27 -32.11 46.69
N PRO A 5 -31.75 -32.61 45.52
CA PRO A 5 -30.90 -33.27 44.54
C PRO A 5 -30.03 -32.27 43.78
N LEU A 6 -28.80 -32.70 43.48
CA LEU A 6 -27.82 -32.00 42.65
C LEU A 6 -28.41 -31.75 41.25
N ARG A 7 -28.44 -30.46 40.86
CA ARG A 7 -28.80 -30.01 39.52
C ARG A 7 -27.76 -30.53 38.54
N GLY A 8 -28.19 -31.48 37.71
CA GLY A 8 -27.38 -32.09 36.66
C GLY A 8 -26.69 -31.06 35.79
N ASP A 9 -25.40 -31.29 35.63
CA ASP A 9 -24.58 -31.03 34.45
C ASP A 9 -25.42 -30.64 33.21
N LYS A 10 -25.34 -29.36 32.87
CA LYS A 10 -25.50 -28.90 31.49
C LYS A 10 -24.17 -28.29 31.07
N SER A 11 -23.21 -29.15 30.79
CA SER A 11 -22.14 -28.83 29.84
C SER A 11 -22.81 -28.31 28.56
N PRO A 12 -22.62 -27.05 28.16
CA PRO A 12 -23.14 -26.59 26.89
C PRO A 12 -22.47 -27.41 25.78
N ALA A 13 -23.29 -28.08 24.98
CA ALA A 13 -22.84 -28.81 23.82
C ALA A 13 -22.05 -27.88 22.88
N PRO A 14 -20.93 -28.32 22.28
CA PRO A 14 -20.23 -27.53 21.27
C PRO A 14 -21.02 -27.59 19.96
N SER A 15 -22.02 -26.73 19.81
CA SER A 15 -22.84 -26.65 18.59
C SER A 15 -23.08 -25.22 18.12
N ASP A 16 -22.02 -24.43 17.94
CA ASP A 16 -22.09 -23.18 17.17
C ASP A 16 -20.88 -23.02 16.24
N ALA A 17 -20.51 -24.10 15.54
CA ALA A 17 -19.70 -23.98 14.34
C ALA A 17 -20.60 -23.47 13.21
N THR A 18 -20.70 -22.15 13.09
CA THR A 18 -21.37 -21.48 11.98
C THR A 18 -20.78 -22.01 10.66
N PRO A 19 -21.59 -22.55 9.74
CA PRO A 19 -21.08 -23.09 8.49
C PRO A 19 -20.40 -21.97 7.69
N PRO A 20 -19.26 -22.24 7.02
CA PRO A 20 -18.58 -21.23 6.21
C PRO A 20 -19.52 -20.75 5.10
N SER A 21 -19.92 -19.49 5.19
CA SER A 21 -20.92 -18.90 4.30
C SER A 21 -20.43 -18.88 2.84
N PHE A 22 -21.34 -19.11 1.87
CA PHE A 22 -21.09 -19.10 0.41
C PHE A 22 -20.41 -17.81 -0.11
N ILE A 23 -20.44 -16.74 0.69
CA ILE A 23 -19.75 -15.47 0.46
C ILE A 23 -18.23 -15.68 0.45
N SER A 24 -17.69 -16.54 1.33
CA SER A 24 -16.26 -16.87 1.38
C SER A 24 -15.74 -17.51 0.09
N ARG A 25 -16.55 -18.35 -0.56
CA ARG A 25 -16.18 -19.06 -1.80
C ARG A 25 -16.31 -18.18 -3.05
N THR A 26 -17.17 -17.17 -3.00
CA THR A 26 -17.34 -16.19 -4.09
C THR A 26 -16.27 -15.09 -4.03
N ILE A 27 -15.80 -14.74 -2.83
CA ILE A 27 -14.63 -13.86 -2.63
C ILE A 27 -13.35 -14.46 -3.20
N GLY A 28 -13.18 -15.80 -3.15
CA GLY A 28 -12.07 -16.47 -3.83
C GLY A 28 -12.02 -16.25 -5.35
N ARG A 29 -13.15 -15.91 -5.98
CA ARG A 29 -13.24 -15.60 -7.42
C ARG A 29 -12.83 -14.15 -7.74
N SER A 30 -12.97 -13.20 -6.81
CA SER A 30 -12.59 -11.80 -7.04
C SER A 30 -11.07 -11.63 -7.22
N ARG A 31 -10.28 -12.51 -6.63
CA ARG A 31 -8.81 -12.54 -6.77
C ARG A 31 -8.36 -12.65 -8.24
N TYR A 32 -9.10 -13.34 -9.10
CA TYR A 32 -8.72 -13.50 -10.51
C TYR A 32 -8.81 -12.19 -11.31
N ILE A 33 -9.77 -11.32 -10.99
CA ILE A 33 -9.90 -10.00 -11.64
C ILE A 33 -8.70 -9.13 -11.26
N VAL A 34 -8.26 -9.20 -10.00
CA VAL A 34 -7.11 -8.43 -9.52
C VAL A 34 -5.80 -8.90 -10.15
N VAL A 35 -5.63 -10.20 -10.42
CA VAL A 35 -4.45 -10.71 -11.11
C VAL A 35 -4.27 -10.05 -12.47
N ILE A 36 -5.35 -9.83 -13.23
CA ILE A 36 -5.28 -9.13 -14.53
C ILE A 36 -4.79 -7.69 -14.33
N ALA A 37 -5.31 -6.98 -13.33
CA ALA A 37 -4.87 -5.61 -13.02
C ALA A 37 -3.40 -5.55 -12.60
N VAL A 38 -2.95 -6.47 -11.74
CA VAL A 38 -1.54 -6.57 -11.30
C VAL A 38 -0.62 -6.82 -12.49
N VAL A 39 -0.96 -7.79 -13.35
CA VAL A 39 -0.17 -8.10 -14.55
C VAL A 39 -0.11 -6.90 -15.49
N ALA A 40 -1.24 -6.21 -15.72
CA ALA A 40 -1.27 -5.01 -16.55
C ALA A 40 -0.36 -3.90 -16.00
N VAL A 41 -0.45 -3.60 -14.70
CA VAL A 41 0.40 -2.57 -14.06
C VAL A 41 1.88 -2.97 -14.10
N MET A 42 2.20 -4.23 -13.89
CA MET A 42 3.57 -4.76 -14.01
C MET A 42 4.11 -4.64 -15.43
N LEU A 43 3.29 -4.91 -16.45
CA LEU A 43 3.69 -4.74 -17.85
C LEU A 43 3.92 -3.27 -18.20
N VAL A 44 3.10 -2.35 -17.69
CA VAL A 44 3.31 -0.90 -17.86
C VAL A 44 4.62 -0.48 -17.21
N ALA A 45 4.89 -0.90 -15.97
CA ALA A 45 6.13 -0.61 -15.28
C ALA A 45 7.35 -1.16 -16.07
N ALA A 46 7.29 -2.42 -16.51
CA ALA A 46 8.34 -3.04 -17.31
C ALA A 46 8.56 -2.30 -18.65
N SER A 47 7.48 -1.90 -19.31
CA SER A 47 7.57 -1.15 -20.57
C SER A 47 8.23 0.22 -20.36
N LEU A 48 7.85 0.95 -19.32
CA LEU A 48 8.49 2.22 -18.97
C LEU A 48 9.96 2.05 -18.59
N PHE A 49 10.32 0.94 -17.91
CA PHE A 49 11.72 0.64 -17.63
C PHE A 49 12.53 0.42 -18.92
N VAL A 50 12.02 -0.42 -19.82
CA VAL A 50 12.71 -0.72 -21.08
C VAL A 50 12.80 0.52 -21.95
N LEU A 51 11.70 1.25 -22.14
CA LEU A 51 11.66 2.45 -22.97
C LEU A 51 12.55 3.55 -22.40
N GLY A 52 12.48 3.83 -21.10
CA GLY A 52 13.33 4.84 -20.47
C GLY A 52 14.81 4.46 -20.50
N ALA A 53 15.16 3.17 -20.36
CA ALA A 53 16.54 2.71 -20.50
C ALA A 53 17.07 2.86 -21.93
N ILE A 54 16.24 2.54 -22.94
CA ILE A 54 16.60 2.74 -24.35
C ILE A 54 16.79 4.23 -24.65
N GLN A 55 15.85 5.08 -24.23
CA GLN A 55 15.94 6.53 -24.40
C GLN A 55 17.20 7.10 -23.73
N ALA A 56 17.50 6.69 -22.49
CA ALA A 56 18.70 7.08 -21.78
C ALA A 56 19.98 6.74 -22.57
N LEU A 57 20.05 5.53 -23.12
CA LEU A 57 21.21 5.07 -23.87
C LEU A 57 21.38 5.87 -25.17
N VAL A 58 20.28 6.12 -25.89
CA VAL A 58 20.29 6.89 -27.15
C VAL A 58 20.74 8.33 -26.90
N ILE A 59 20.16 9.02 -25.91
CA ILE A 59 20.48 10.42 -25.59
C ILE A 59 21.92 10.53 -25.09
N LEU A 60 22.37 9.59 -24.23
CA LEU A 60 23.75 9.56 -23.77
C LEU A 60 24.73 9.38 -24.94
N PHE A 61 24.44 8.44 -25.86
CA PHE A 61 25.28 8.23 -27.03
C PHE A 61 25.35 9.47 -27.92
N GLN A 62 24.21 10.13 -28.16
CA GLN A 62 24.16 11.37 -28.92
C GLN A 62 24.97 12.49 -28.24
N ALA A 63 24.79 12.69 -26.93
CA ALA A 63 25.50 13.70 -26.16
C ALA A 63 27.03 13.52 -26.24
N TRP A 64 27.52 12.28 -26.07
CA TRP A 64 28.95 11.97 -26.20
C TRP A 64 29.45 12.15 -27.65
N SER A 65 28.68 11.72 -28.64
CA SER A 65 29.06 11.86 -30.05
C SER A 65 29.15 13.34 -30.47
N ASN A 66 28.23 14.18 -29.99
CA ASN A 66 28.22 15.63 -30.26
C ASN A 66 29.39 16.34 -29.55
N ALA A 67 29.68 15.96 -28.30
CA ALA A 67 30.81 16.49 -27.55
C ALA A 67 32.16 16.21 -28.25
N LEU A 68 32.35 15.00 -28.80
CA LEU A 68 33.57 14.63 -29.50
C LEU A 68 33.71 15.27 -30.89
N THR A 69 32.61 15.46 -31.62
CA THR A 69 32.63 15.92 -33.02
C THR A 69 32.57 17.44 -33.15
N SER A 70 31.77 18.09 -32.33
CA SER A 70 31.36 19.48 -32.53
C SER A 70 31.92 20.44 -31.48
N GLY A 71 32.46 19.92 -30.37
CA GLY A 71 32.97 20.72 -29.25
C GLY A 71 31.93 21.65 -28.61
N GLN A 72 30.65 21.47 -28.94
CA GLN A 72 29.54 22.33 -28.56
C GLN A 72 28.73 21.63 -27.48
N PHE A 73 28.69 22.23 -26.28
CA PHE A 73 27.91 21.75 -25.15
C PHE A 73 26.61 22.56 -25.07
N SER A 74 25.56 22.17 -25.81
CA SER A 74 24.23 22.71 -25.51
C SER A 74 23.71 22.02 -24.25
N THR A 75 23.94 22.63 -23.09
CA THR A 75 23.64 22.02 -21.78
C THR A 75 22.18 22.14 -21.37
N ALA A 76 21.44 23.12 -21.92
CA ALA A 76 20.06 23.38 -21.56
C ALA A 76 19.12 22.27 -22.08
N ASP A 77 19.17 21.96 -23.38
CA ASP A 77 18.31 20.95 -24.00
C ASP A 77 18.59 19.56 -23.42
N LEU A 78 19.87 19.23 -23.20
CA LEU A 78 20.26 17.97 -22.56
C LEU A 78 19.71 17.84 -21.13
N THR A 79 19.61 18.94 -20.38
CA THR A 79 19.07 18.90 -19.00
C THR A 79 17.58 18.56 -19.01
N VAL A 80 16.83 19.11 -19.96
CA VAL A 80 15.41 18.80 -20.16
C VAL A 80 15.21 17.34 -20.54
N GLU A 81 15.96 16.85 -21.54
CA GLU A 81 15.90 15.45 -21.99
C GLU A 81 16.25 14.47 -20.85
N PHE A 82 17.28 14.78 -20.05
CA PHE A 82 17.62 13.96 -18.89
C PHE A 82 16.54 13.99 -17.81
N LEU A 83 15.89 15.13 -17.58
CA LEU A 83 14.79 15.22 -16.62
C LEU A 83 13.61 14.35 -17.07
N GLU A 84 13.27 14.36 -18.36
CA GLU A 84 12.21 13.52 -18.92
C GLU A 84 12.52 12.02 -18.71
N ILE A 85 13.76 11.59 -18.98
CA ILE A 85 14.20 10.20 -18.73
C ILE A 85 14.05 9.85 -17.25
N VAL A 86 14.56 10.70 -16.35
CA VAL A 86 14.51 10.45 -14.91
C VAL A 86 13.06 10.38 -14.43
N SER A 87 12.18 11.25 -14.94
CA SER A 87 10.76 11.25 -14.60
C SER A 87 10.07 9.98 -15.08
N ALA A 88 10.35 9.52 -16.29
CA ALA A 88 9.81 8.29 -16.85
C ALA A 88 10.25 7.07 -16.05
N MET A 89 11.53 7.00 -15.68
CA MET A 89 12.09 5.94 -14.84
C MET A 89 11.49 5.93 -13.44
N LEU A 90 11.25 7.10 -12.83
CA LEU A 90 10.60 7.19 -11.52
C LEU A 90 9.14 6.74 -11.57
N LYS A 91 8.40 7.12 -12.62
CA LYS A 91 7.04 6.61 -12.89
C LYS A 91 7.06 5.07 -12.99
N ALA A 92 8.05 4.48 -13.67
CA ALA A 92 8.21 3.02 -13.78
C ALA A 92 8.38 2.35 -12.41
N VAL A 93 9.28 2.87 -11.56
CA VAL A 93 9.50 2.36 -10.19
C VAL A 93 8.23 2.43 -9.37
N VAL A 94 7.46 3.50 -9.50
CA VAL A 94 6.19 3.58 -8.78
C VAL A 94 5.23 2.51 -9.25
N PHE A 95 4.97 2.41 -10.56
CA PHE A 95 4.02 1.42 -11.06
C PHE A 95 4.42 0.01 -10.63
N TYR A 96 5.73 -0.26 -10.56
CA TYR A 96 6.26 -1.50 -9.99
C TYR A 96 5.89 -1.68 -8.51
N ILE A 97 6.13 -0.68 -7.66
CA ILE A 97 5.76 -0.73 -6.23
C ILE A 97 4.25 -0.90 -6.04
N ILE A 98 3.43 -0.20 -6.84
CA ILE A 98 1.96 -0.35 -6.84
C ILE A 98 1.57 -1.77 -7.24
N GLY A 99 2.17 -2.30 -8.30
CA GLY A 99 1.93 -3.67 -8.75
C GLY A 99 2.29 -4.70 -7.69
N ILE A 100 3.42 -4.54 -6.98
CA ILE A 100 3.82 -5.41 -5.86
C ILE A 100 2.83 -5.27 -4.71
N GLY A 101 2.42 -4.04 -4.37
CA GLY A 101 1.46 -3.79 -3.29
C GLY A 101 0.12 -4.47 -3.57
N LEU A 102 -0.41 -4.32 -4.79
CA LEU A 102 -1.63 -4.99 -5.23
C LEU A 102 -1.48 -6.51 -5.23
N TYR A 103 -0.32 -7.02 -5.67
CA TYR A 103 -0.02 -8.44 -5.63
C TYR A 103 -0.03 -8.97 -4.18
N SER A 104 0.67 -8.29 -3.28
CA SER A 104 0.81 -8.72 -1.89
C SER A 104 -0.54 -8.79 -1.17
N LEU A 105 -1.38 -7.79 -1.43
CA LEU A 105 -2.64 -7.62 -0.73
C LEU A 105 -3.75 -8.57 -1.19
N PHE A 106 -3.79 -8.91 -2.48
CA PHE A 106 -4.87 -9.72 -3.05
C PHE A 106 -4.46 -11.14 -3.40
N ILE A 107 -3.16 -11.40 -3.62
CA ILE A 107 -2.66 -12.70 -4.05
C ILE A 107 -1.93 -13.39 -2.90
N ALA A 108 -0.76 -12.92 -2.51
CA ALA A 108 0.04 -13.60 -1.50
C ALA A 108 0.87 -12.59 -0.72
N PRO A 109 0.82 -12.59 0.62
CA PRO A 109 1.64 -11.69 1.41
C PRO A 109 3.11 -11.98 1.11
N LEU A 110 3.84 -10.96 0.66
CA LEU A 110 5.28 -11.03 0.44
C LEU A 110 6.01 -10.51 1.68
N ASN A 111 7.10 -11.15 2.10
CA ASN A 111 7.93 -10.63 3.20
C ASN A 111 8.52 -9.24 2.88
N LEU A 112 8.65 -8.90 1.59
CA LEU A 112 9.09 -7.58 1.12
C LEU A 112 8.12 -6.44 1.51
N THR A 113 6.82 -6.71 1.62
CA THR A 113 5.81 -5.71 1.98
C THR A 113 5.83 -5.31 3.45
N VAL A 114 6.28 -6.21 4.34
CA VAL A 114 6.48 -5.91 5.77
C VAL A 114 7.64 -4.93 5.95
N ALA A 115 8.70 -5.06 5.14
CA ALA A 115 9.80 -4.10 5.11
C ALA A 115 9.41 -2.74 4.48
N LEU A 116 8.39 -2.71 3.61
CA LEU A 116 7.89 -1.52 2.91
C LEU A 116 6.67 -0.86 3.60
N GLY A 117 6.18 -1.43 4.71
CA GLY A 117 5.04 -0.92 5.49
C GLY A 117 3.75 -0.84 4.69
N VAL A 118 3.46 -1.84 3.85
CA VAL A 118 2.22 -1.92 3.08
C VAL A 118 1.44 -3.14 3.54
N GLU A 119 0.50 -2.94 4.46
CA GLU A 119 -0.28 -4.03 5.07
C GLU A 119 -1.76 -3.96 4.71
N SER A 120 -2.24 -2.84 4.13
CA SER A 120 -3.66 -2.63 3.84
C SER A 120 -3.96 -1.95 2.50
N LEU A 121 -5.21 -2.10 2.02
CA LEU A 121 -5.73 -1.38 0.83
C LEU A 121 -5.59 0.13 0.94
N TYR A 122 -5.71 0.63 2.18
CA TYR A 122 -5.58 2.03 2.50
C TYR A 122 -4.14 2.53 2.31
N ASP A 123 -3.15 1.68 2.60
CA ASP A 123 -1.75 2.01 2.35
C ASP A 123 -1.45 2.05 0.86
N LEU A 124 -2.11 1.22 0.05
CA LEU A 124 -2.03 1.28 -1.41
C LEU A 124 -2.64 2.59 -1.95
N GLU A 125 -3.85 2.93 -1.52
CA GLU A 125 -4.51 4.18 -1.92
C GLU A 125 -3.65 5.40 -1.57
N SER A 126 -3.14 5.45 -0.34
CA SER A 126 -2.26 6.52 0.11
C SER A 126 -0.93 6.57 -0.68
N LYS A 127 -0.33 5.41 -1.00
CA LYS A 127 0.87 5.34 -1.86
C LYS A 127 0.58 5.84 -3.28
N ILE A 128 -0.57 5.49 -3.86
CA ILE A 128 -0.97 5.94 -5.20
C ILE A 128 -1.11 7.46 -5.23
N VAL A 129 -1.82 8.05 -4.26
CA VAL A 129 -1.97 9.51 -4.15
C VAL A 129 -0.62 10.20 -3.99
N SER A 130 0.25 9.65 -3.12
CA SER A 130 1.60 10.18 -2.93
C SER A 130 2.40 10.22 -4.23
N VAL A 131 2.27 9.20 -5.08
CA VAL A 131 2.99 9.21 -6.36
C VAL A 131 2.36 10.18 -7.35
N VAL A 132 1.03 10.24 -7.42
CA VAL A 132 0.37 11.21 -8.30
C VAL A 132 0.89 12.61 -8.01
N ILE A 133 1.06 12.98 -6.74
CA ILE A 133 1.65 14.25 -6.32
C ILE A 133 3.11 14.38 -6.82
N VAL A 134 3.92 13.33 -6.72
CA VAL A 134 5.31 13.33 -7.25
C VAL A 134 5.32 13.53 -8.77
N ILE A 135 4.47 12.83 -9.52
CA ILE A 135 4.38 12.96 -10.98
C ILE A 135 3.96 14.36 -11.38
N LEU A 136 2.97 14.93 -10.69
CA LEU A 136 2.53 16.32 -10.88
C LEU A 136 3.68 17.31 -10.63
N GLY A 137 4.46 17.10 -9.57
CA GLY A 137 5.62 17.93 -9.25
C GLY A 137 6.73 17.85 -10.31
N ILE A 138 7.02 16.66 -10.85
CA ILE A 138 8.04 16.53 -11.90
C ILE A 138 7.55 17.12 -13.22
N THR A 139 6.28 16.94 -13.56
CA THR A 139 5.67 17.55 -14.76
C THR A 139 5.78 19.08 -14.72
N PHE A 140 5.64 19.66 -13.52
CA PHE A 140 5.88 21.09 -13.33
C PHE A 140 7.33 21.49 -13.52
N LEU A 141 8.26 20.71 -12.98
CA LEU A 141 9.67 20.98 -13.11
C LEU A 141 10.13 20.91 -14.57
N GLU A 142 9.64 19.92 -15.33
CA GLU A 142 9.85 19.81 -16.79
C GLU A 142 9.37 21.09 -17.50
N HIS A 143 8.11 21.46 -17.27
CA HIS A 143 7.54 22.67 -17.87
C HIS A 143 8.23 23.98 -17.44
N PHE A 144 8.70 24.03 -16.19
CA PHE A 144 9.39 25.21 -15.63
C PHE A 144 10.78 25.40 -16.25
N ILE A 145 11.49 24.32 -16.57
CA ILE A 145 12.81 24.42 -17.23
C ILE A 145 12.66 24.82 -18.70
N GLU A 146 11.61 24.36 -19.37
CA GLU A 146 11.28 24.71 -20.77
C GLU A 146 10.59 26.08 -20.93
N TRP A 147 10.44 26.85 -19.85
CA TRP A 147 9.59 28.04 -19.84
C TRP A 147 9.96 29.07 -20.93
N THR A 148 8.96 29.49 -21.69
CA THR A 148 9.11 30.55 -22.72
C THR A 148 8.23 31.77 -22.41
N ALA A 149 7.09 31.57 -21.74
CA ALA A 149 6.13 32.59 -21.36
C ALA A 149 5.88 32.57 -19.83
N PRO A 150 6.38 33.56 -19.07
CA PRO A 150 6.27 33.58 -17.61
C PRO A 150 4.83 33.53 -17.07
N LEU A 151 3.89 34.11 -17.82
CA LEU A 151 2.47 34.17 -17.43
C LEU A 151 1.80 32.79 -17.56
N ASP A 152 2.09 32.06 -18.64
CA ASP A 152 1.55 30.72 -18.86
C ASP A 152 2.09 29.74 -17.81
N THR A 153 3.39 29.81 -17.50
CA THR A 153 4.00 29.01 -16.44
C THR A 153 3.39 29.33 -15.06
N LEU A 154 3.07 30.61 -14.78
CA LEU A 154 2.41 31.00 -13.54
C LEU A 154 1.00 30.42 -13.45
N ILE A 155 0.21 30.49 -14.52
CA ILE A 155 -1.15 29.94 -14.57
C ILE A 155 -1.11 28.42 -14.41
N PHE A 156 -0.19 27.75 -15.11
CA PHE A 156 0.02 26.31 -14.99
C PHE A 156 0.40 25.91 -13.56
N GLY A 157 1.36 26.61 -12.97
CA GLY A 157 1.78 26.41 -11.59
C GLY A 157 0.65 26.65 -10.58
N ALA A 158 -0.19 27.68 -10.78
CA ALA A 158 -1.33 27.97 -9.93
C ALA A 158 -2.41 26.89 -10.02
N ALA A 159 -2.73 26.43 -11.23
CA ALA A 159 -3.67 25.32 -11.45
C ALA A 159 -3.17 24.03 -10.79
N LEU A 160 -1.88 23.72 -10.94
CA LEU A 160 -1.25 22.58 -10.31
C LEU A 160 -1.28 22.67 -8.78
N ALA A 161 -0.93 23.82 -8.22
CA ALA A 161 -0.93 24.04 -6.78
C ALA A 161 -2.33 23.79 -6.19
N LEU A 162 -3.39 24.25 -6.89
CA LEU A 162 -4.77 23.99 -6.50
C LEU A 162 -5.09 22.50 -6.46
N VAL A 163 -4.70 21.74 -7.49
CA VAL A 163 -4.89 20.28 -7.55
C VAL A 163 -4.12 19.57 -6.44
N VAL A 164 -2.85 19.93 -6.22
CA VAL A 164 -2.01 19.32 -5.17
C VAL A 164 -2.58 19.62 -3.79
N ILE A 165 -3.02 20.86 -3.52
CA ILE A 165 -3.68 21.21 -2.26
C ILE A 165 -4.94 20.37 -2.06
N ALA A 166 -5.79 20.23 -3.08
CA ALA A 166 -6.99 19.41 -3.00
C ALA A 166 -6.68 17.94 -2.67
N LEU A 167 -5.66 17.35 -3.33
CA LEU A 167 -5.23 15.98 -3.08
C LEU A 167 -4.66 15.79 -1.68
N VAL A 168 -3.80 16.70 -1.22
CA VAL A 168 -3.20 16.64 0.13
C VAL A 168 -4.27 16.79 1.21
N LEU A 169 -5.23 17.70 1.03
CA LEU A 169 -6.35 17.86 1.96
C LEU A 169 -7.22 16.59 1.99
N PHE A 170 -7.58 16.05 0.83
CA PHE A 170 -8.33 14.78 0.73
C PHE A 170 -7.61 13.64 1.46
N GLN A 171 -6.30 13.50 1.26
CA GLN A 171 -5.47 12.50 1.93
C GLN A 171 -5.46 12.71 3.45
N ARG A 172 -5.32 13.96 3.92
CA ARG A 172 -5.32 14.30 5.34
C ARG A 172 -6.67 13.97 6.00
N TYR A 173 -7.79 14.36 5.38
CA TYR A 173 -9.12 14.08 5.92
C TYR A 173 -9.41 12.58 6.02
N THR A 174 -9.01 11.82 5.01
CA THR A 174 -9.20 10.36 5.00
C THR A 174 -8.37 9.67 6.10
N HIS A 175 -7.17 10.18 6.38
CA HIS A 175 -6.32 9.67 7.46
C HIS A 175 -6.84 9.99 8.85
N GLN A 176 -7.38 11.20 9.05
CA GLN A 176 -7.93 11.62 10.34
C GLN A 176 -9.19 10.84 10.71
N ALA A 177 -10.11 10.58 9.76
CA ALA A 177 -11.32 9.80 10.02
C ALA A 177 -11.03 8.39 10.58
N LYS A 178 -9.89 7.79 10.23
CA LYS A 178 -9.44 6.49 10.77
C LYS A 178 -8.76 6.61 12.14
N GLN A 179 -7.93 7.64 12.33
CA GLN A 179 -7.25 7.86 13.62
C GLN A 179 -8.26 8.13 14.72
N ASP A 180 -9.33 8.88 14.42
CA ASP A 180 -10.40 9.15 15.38
C ASP A 180 -11.15 7.88 15.78
N MET A 181 -11.37 6.93 14.86
CA MET A 181 -11.96 5.62 15.20
C MET A 181 -11.05 4.77 16.08
N MET A 182 -9.73 4.84 15.90
CA MET A 182 -8.75 4.10 16.72
C MET A 182 -8.60 4.73 18.12
N LEU A 183 -8.63 6.06 18.23
CA LEU A 183 -8.56 6.78 19.51
C LEU A 183 -9.87 6.77 20.30
N TYR A 184 -11.02 6.58 19.64
CA TYR A 184 -12.33 6.55 20.28
C TYR A 184 -12.62 5.22 21.01
N ASN A 185 -11.93 4.12 20.67
CA ASN A 185 -12.23 2.81 21.26
C ASN A 185 -11.07 2.06 21.98
N PRO A 186 -10.28 2.72 22.84
CA PRO A 186 -9.23 2.05 23.63
C PRO A 186 -9.82 1.09 24.69
N GLU A 187 -11.06 1.31 25.13
CA GLU A 187 -11.71 0.45 26.14
C GLU A 187 -12.11 -0.91 25.59
N VAL A 188 -12.61 -1.02 24.36
CA VAL A 188 -13.00 -2.32 23.79
C VAL A 188 -11.77 -3.18 23.50
N GLN A 189 -10.66 -2.58 23.08
CA GLN A 189 -9.43 -3.31 22.81
C GLN A 189 -8.76 -3.81 24.10
N SER A 190 -8.78 -3.00 25.17
CA SER A 190 -8.27 -3.42 26.48
C SER A 190 -9.16 -4.46 27.16
N ARG A 191 -10.47 -4.44 26.93
CA ARG A 191 -11.40 -5.49 27.38
C ARG A 191 -11.18 -6.80 26.63
N ALA A 192 -11.11 -6.76 25.29
CA ALA A 192 -10.83 -7.95 24.49
C ALA A 192 -9.45 -8.55 24.80
N GLN A 193 -8.45 -7.72 25.06
CA GLN A 193 -7.12 -8.18 25.47
C GLN A 193 -7.17 -8.83 26.86
N ARG A 194 -7.89 -8.27 27.84
CA ARG A 194 -8.07 -8.88 29.16
C ARG A 194 -8.79 -10.22 29.10
N GLU A 195 -9.84 -10.33 28.30
CA GLU A 195 -10.60 -11.58 28.12
C GLU A 195 -9.71 -12.70 27.53
N LEU A 196 -8.85 -12.39 26.56
CA LEU A 196 -7.88 -13.34 26.00
C LEU A 196 -6.82 -13.79 27.03
N PHE A 197 -6.33 -12.87 27.87
CA PHE A 197 -5.36 -13.21 28.93
C PHE A 197 -5.98 -13.97 30.11
N GLU A 198 -7.27 -13.82 30.36
CA GLU A 198 -8.00 -14.60 31.37
C GLU A 198 -8.24 -16.03 30.87
N GLN A 199 -8.58 -16.21 29.59
CA GLN A 199 -8.80 -17.53 28.99
C GLN A 199 -7.53 -18.41 29.04
N ASP A 200 -6.35 -17.85 28.74
CA ASP A 200 -5.06 -18.58 28.86
C ASP A 200 -4.71 -18.97 30.31
N ARG A 201 -5.20 -18.23 31.31
CA ARG A 201 -4.95 -18.52 32.74
C ARG A 201 -5.91 -19.54 33.32
N GLU A 202 -7.14 -19.60 32.83
CA GLU A 202 -8.11 -20.62 33.22
C GLU A 202 -7.71 -22.01 32.68
N GLU A 203 -7.16 -22.09 31.47
CA GLU A 203 -6.68 -23.35 30.88
C GLU A 203 -5.39 -23.88 31.55
N ALA A 204 -4.53 -23.00 32.09
CA ALA A 204 -3.32 -23.41 32.81
C ALA A 204 -3.57 -23.89 34.26
N THR A 205 -4.78 -23.74 34.79
CA THR A 205 -5.10 -24.02 36.21
C THR A 205 -5.90 -25.32 36.42
N VAL A 206 -6.19 -26.10 35.38
CA VAL A 206 -6.87 -27.39 35.52
C VAL A 206 -5.86 -28.56 35.55
N GLU A 207 -5.81 -29.20 36.73
CA GLU A 207 -5.21 -30.50 37.11
C GLU A 207 -3.68 -30.62 37.37
N PRO A 208 -3.25 -30.52 38.64
CA PRO A 208 -2.45 -31.56 39.28
C PRO A 208 -3.40 -32.62 39.85
N GLY A 209 -3.40 -33.78 39.20
CA GLY A 209 -4.24 -34.92 39.49
C GLY A 209 -4.33 -35.32 40.95
N GLN A 210 -5.57 -35.59 41.35
CA GLN A 210 -5.92 -36.42 42.48
C GLN A 210 -5.43 -37.86 42.25
N GLU A 211 -4.18 -38.18 42.57
CA GLU A 211 -3.73 -39.57 42.71
C GLU A 211 -2.73 -39.72 43.87
N ALA A 212 -3.24 -40.08 45.06
CA ALA A 212 -2.53 -40.91 46.05
C ALA A 212 -3.45 -41.19 47.25
N GLY A 213 -4.47 -42.02 47.03
CA GLY A 213 -5.42 -42.44 48.07
C GLY A 213 -5.99 -43.83 47.80
N ALA A 214 -5.13 -44.82 47.54
CA ALA A 214 -5.49 -46.23 47.62
C ALA A 214 -4.24 -47.14 47.56
N ARG A 215 -3.71 -47.50 48.73
CA ARG A 215 -3.33 -48.87 49.14
C ARG A 215 -2.55 -48.84 50.45
#